data_AF-A0AA41ND41-F1
#
_entry.id   AF-A0AA41ND41-F1
#
_cell.length_a   1.000
_cell.length_b   1.000
_cell.length_c   1.000
_cell.angle_alpha   90.00
_cell.angle_beta   90.00
_cell.angle_gamma   90.00
#
_symmetry.space_group_name_H-M   'P 1'
#
loop_
_entity.id
_entity.type
_entity.pdbx_description
1 polymer ?
#
loop_
_entity_poly.entity_id
_entity_poly.type
_entity_poly.pdbx_seq_one_letter_code
_entity_poly.pdbx_strand_id
1 'polypeptide(L)' 'MADQEATFDATVEECVIHEEDKTRKETFPFLYDLVMTHALEWPSLTAQWLPDITRPEGKDFSIHRLVRGCTQQISRTL' A
#
# COMPACT_ATOMS: atom_id res chain seq x y z
N MET A 1 10.85 6.46 -32.27
CA MET A 1 10.97 4.98 -32.27
C MET A 1 11.23 4.47 -30.86
N ALA A 2 12.30 4.90 -30.15
CA ALA A 2 12.58 4.48 -28.77
C ALA A 2 11.46 4.79 -27.73
N ASP A 3 10.82 5.97 -27.84
CA ASP A 3 9.74 6.39 -26.93
C ASP A 3 8.45 5.55 -27.11
N GLN A 4 8.22 5.05 -28.33
CA GLN A 4 7.06 4.25 -28.69
C GLN A 4 7.19 2.79 -28.22
N GLU A 5 8.41 2.23 -28.25
CA GLU A 5 8.74 0.93 -27.64
C GLU A 5 8.65 0.98 -26.11
N ALA A 6 9.17 2.04 -25.47
CA ALA A 6 9.08 2.20 -24.02
C ALA A 6 7.63 2.33 -23.52
N THR A 7 6.76 2.98 -24.31
CA THR A 7 5.34 3.09 -24.00
C THR A 7 4.63 1.73 -24.13
N PHE A 8 4.98 0.94 -25.16
CA PHE A 8 4.41 -0.39 -25.34
C PHE A 8 4.83 -1.36 -24.23
N ASP A 9 6.11 -1.33 -23.83
CA ASP A 9 6.64 -2.14 -22.72
C ASP A 9 5.93 -1.81 -21.39
N ALA A 10 5.75 -0.52 -21.09
CA ALA A 10 5.00 -0.07 -19.91
C ALA A 10 3.53 -0.51 -19.90
N THR A 11 2.86 -0.54 -21.07
CA THR A 11 1.48 -1.04 -21.17
C THR A 11 1.36 -2.54 -20.95
N VAL A 12 2.35 -3.32 -21.41
CA VAL A 12 2.38 -4.77 -21.16
C VAL A 12 2.64 -5.04 -19.68
N GLU A 13 3.54 -4.28 -19.06
CA GLU A 13 3.84 -4.39 -17.63
C GLU A 13 2.61 -4.06 -16.77
N GLU A 14 1.87 -2.99 -17.08
CA GLU A 14 0.63 -2.65 -16.37
C GLU A 14 -0.44 -3.76 -16.48
N CYS A 15 -0.58 -4.38 -17.66
CA CYS A 15 -1.49 -5.52 -17.84
C CYS A 15 -1.11 -6.71 -16.96
N VAL A 16 0.19 -7.05 -16.90
CA VAL A 16 0.69 -8.15 -16.05
C VAL A 16 0.45 -7.85 -14.57
N ILE A 17 0.73 -6.62 -14.13
CA ILE A 17 0.49 -6.17 -12.74
C ILE A 17 -0.99 -6.31 -12.38
N HIS A 18 -1.89 -5.95 -13.30
CA HIS A 18 -3.34 -6.02 -13.06
C HIS A 18 -3.85 -7.46 -12.99
N GLU A 19 -3.35 -8.37 -13.85
CA GLU A 19 -3.68 -9.80 -13.79
C GLU A 19 -3.15 -10.46 -12.51
N GLU A 20 -1.92 -10.14 -12.10
CA GLU A 20 -1.34 -10.66 -10.85
C GLU A 20 -2.13 -10.20 -9.63
N ASP A 21 -2.50 -8.92 -9.55
CA ASP A 21 -3.29 -8.41 -8.42
C ASP A 21 -4.67 -9.09 -8.34
N LYS A 22 -5.27 -9.44 -9.48
CA LYS A 22 -6.52 -10.20 -9.53
C LYS A 22 -6.33 -11.62 -8.98
N THR A 23 -5.33 -12.36 -9.44
CA THR A 23 -5.04 -13.71 -8.93
C THR A 23 -4.68 -13.68 -7.45
N ARG A 24 -3.91 -12.68 -7.02
CA ARG A 24 -3.57 -12.47 -5.61
C ARG A 24 -4.83 -12.26 -4.78
N LYS A 25 -5.80 -11.48 -5.28
CA LYS A 25 -7.10 -11.25 -4.62
C LYS A 25 -7.92 -12.52 -4.48
N GLU A 26 -7.93 -13.37 -5.49
CA GLU A 26 -8.62 -14.66 -5.43
C GLU A 26 -7.96 -15.64 -4.43
N THR A 27 -6.66 -15.49 -4.21
CA THR A 27 -5.89 -16.36 -3.30
C THR A 27 -5.85 -15.82 -1.85
N PHE A 28 -6.13 -14.53 -1.61
CA PHE A 28 -6.09 -13.91 -0.27
C PHE A 28 -6.91 -14.64 0.79
N PRO A 29 -8.17 -15.08 0.55
CA PRO A 29 -8.98 -15.75 1.56
C PRO A 29 -8.39 -17.09 2.04
N PHE A 30 -7.48 -17.69 1.26
CA PHE A 30 -6.82 -18.94 1.62
C PHE A 30 -5.48 -18.72 2.34
N LEU A 31 -4.81 -17.59 2.10
CA LEU A 31 -3.45 -17.34 2.57
C LEU A 31 -3.36 -16.48 3.84
N TYR A 32 -4.33 -15.61 4.11
CA TYR A 32 -4.27 -14.64 5.19
C TYR A 32 -5.57 -14.59 5.99
N ASP A 33 -5.46 -14.60 7.32
CA ASP A 33 -6.61 -14.41 8.21
C ASP A 33 -7.17 -12.97 8.17
N LEU A 34 -6.32 -11.99 7.83
CA LEU A 34 -6.69 -10.58 7.73
C LEU A 34 -5.86 -9.88 6.65
N VAL A 35 -6.55 -9.21 5.72
CA VAL A 35 -5.94 -8.31 4.73
C VAL A 35 -6.63 -6.96 4.85
N MET A 36 -5.84 -5.90 5.05
CA MET A 36 -6.31 -4.52 5.06
C MET A 36 -5.58 -3.71 4.00
N THR A 37 -6.33 -3.15 3.06
CA THR A 37 -5.80 -2.29 1.98
C THR A 37 -6.36 -0.89 2.14
N HIS A 38 -5.49 0.12 2.17
CA HIS A 38 -5.88 1.52 2.28
C HIS A 38 -5.12 2.36 1.26
N ALA A 39 -5.84 3.05 0.36
CA ALA A 39 -5.26 4.00 -0.57
C ALA A 39 -4.84 5.26 0.19
N LEU A 40 -3.54 5.55 0.24
CA LEU A 40 -3.03 6.78 0.84
C LEU A 40 -3.18 7.94 -0.12
N GLU A 41 -3.39 9.15 0.40
CA GLU A 41 -3.39 10.36 -0.41
C GLU A 41 -2.03 10.60 -1.08
N TRP A 42 -0.94 10.21 -0.41
CA TRP A 42 0.43 10.33 -0.90
C TRP A 42 1.24 9.08 -0.55
N PRO A 43 2.25 8.73 -1.37
CA PRO A 43 3.16 7.65 -1.03
C PRO A 43 3.88 7.98 0.29
N SER A 44 3.92 7.01 1.19
CA SER A 44 4.64 7.12 2.46
C SER A 44 6.02 6.51 2.30
N LEU A 45 7.07 7.22 2.72
CA LEU A 45 8.44 6.71 2.66
C LEU A 45 8.78 5.84 3.89
N THR A 46 8.04 6.00 4.98
CA THR A 46 8.23 5.24 6.21
C THR A 46 6.91 4.72 6.75
N ALA A 47 6.92 3.55 7.40
CA ALA A 47 5.80 3.00 8.13
C ALA A 47 6.33 2.33 9.41
N GLN A 48 5.92 2.82 10.58
CA GLN A 48 6.37 2.29 11.87
C GLN A 48 5.19 2.16 12.84
N TRP A 49 5.01 0.97 13.39
CA TRP A 49 4.04 0.74 14.46
C TRP A 49 4.53 1.32 15.78
N LEU A 50 3.63 1.97 16.50
CA LEU A 50 3.88 2.37 17.89
C LEU A 50 3.46 1.25 18.84
N PRO A 51 4.15 1.11 19.99
CA PRO A 51 3.84 0.09 20.98
C PRO A 51 2.51 0.34 21.71
N ASP A 52 1.93 1.53 21.57
CA ASP A 52 0.67 1.90 22.20
C ASP A 52 -0.51 1.14 21.61
N ILE A 53 -1.09 0.24 22.41
CA ILE A 53 -2.28 -0.55 22.05
C ILE A 53 -3.42 -0.13 22.98
N THR A 54 -4.50 0.38 22.40
CA THR A 54 -5.70 0.76 23.17
C THR A 54 -6.81 -0.27 22.95
N ARG A 55 -7.31 -0.89 24.03
CA ARG A 55 -8.43 -1.84 24.00
C ARG A 55 -9.67 -1.21 24.64
N PRO A 56 -10.63 -0.70 23.86
CA PRO A 56 -11.87 -0.17 24.41
C PRO A 56 -12.69 -1.27 25.09
N GLU A 57 -13.20 -0.99 26.29
CA GLU A 57 -14.03 -1.93 27.05
C GLU A 57 -15.30 -2.32 26.26
N GLY A 58 -15.57 -3.63 26.18
CA GLY A 58 -16.74 -4.17 25.49
C GLY A 58 -16.66 -4.23 23.97
N LYS A 59 -15.47 -4.11 23.37
CA LYS A 59 -15.28 -4.28 21.91
C LYS A 59 -14.25 -5.35 21.58
N ASP A 60 -14.45 -6.04 20.46
CA ASP A 60 -13.60 -7.15 19.99
C ASP A 60 -12.39 -6.69 19.14
N PHE A 61 -12.00 -5.42 19.22
CA PHE A 61 -10.86 -4.89 18.46
C PHE A 61 -9.87 -4.11 19.33
N SER A 62 -8.61 -4.16 18.92
CA SER A 62 -7.54 -3.33 19.50
C SER A 62 -7.20 -2.20 18.52
N ILE A 63 -6.99 -1.00 19.03
CA ILE A 63 -6.56 0.15 18.24
C ILE A 63 -5.03 0.19 18.28
N HIS A 64 -4.41 0.06 17.11
CA HIS A 64 -2.98 0.20 16.90
C HIS A 64 -2.69 1.50 16.16
N ARG A 65 -1.63 2.21 16.56
CA ARG A 65 -1.20 3.44 15.88
C ARG A 65 -0.01 3.16 14.97
N LEU A 66 -0.12 3.60 13.71
CA LEU A 66 0.95 3.54 12.72
C LEU A 66 1.41 4.97 12.41
N VAL A 67 2.71 5.23 12.60
CA VAL A 67 3.35 6.47 12.12
C VAL A 67 3.75 6.25 10.67
N ARG A 68 3.37 7.21 9.82
CA ARG A 68 3.71 7.25 8.40
C ARG A 68 4.39 8.57 8.09
N GLY A 69 5.50 8.54 7.38
CA GLY A 69 6.20 9.74 6.93
C GLY A 69 5.68 10.22 5.57
N CYS A 70 5.04 11.39 5.54
CA CYS A 70 4.68 12.06 4.28
C CYS A 70 5.84 12.97 3.84
N THR A 71 6.52 12.62 2.76
CA THR A 71 7.52 13.51 2.13
C THR A 71 6.83 14.53 1.23
N GLN A 72 6.16 15.52 1.81
CA GLN A 72 5.60 16.64 1.04
C GLN A 72 6.56 17.83 0.91
N GLN A 73 7.78 17.77 1.49
CA GLN A 73 8.58 18.97 1.74
C GLN A 73 10.06 18.95 1.34
N ILE A 74 10.55 17.92 0.65
CA ILE A 74 11.96 17.91 0.19
C ILE A 74 12.19 18.89 -0.97
N SER A 75 11.14 19.35 -1.66
CA SER A 75 11.22 20.37 -2.72
C SER A 75 11.17 21.83 -2.24
N ARG A 76 11.18 22.10 -0.91
CA ARG A 76 11.21 23.47 -0.36
C ARG A 76 12.57 23.90 0.22
N THR A 77 13.63 23.11 0.03
CA THR A 77 14.97 23.41 0.55
C THR A 77 16.10 23.09 -0.44
N LEU A 78 15.89 23.37 -1.73
CA LEU A 78 16.96 23.55 -2.72
C LEU A 78 16.58 24.71 -3.65
#